data_AF-A0A4Y2HHY5-F1
#
_entry.id   AF-A0A4Y2HHY5-F1
#
_cell.length_a   1.000
_cell.length_b   1.000
_cell.length_c   1.000
_cell.angle_alpha   90.00
_cell.angle_beta   90.00
_cell.angle_gamma   90.00
#
_symmetry.space_group_name_H-M   'P 1'
#
loop_
_entity.id
_entity.type
_entity.pdbx_description
1 polymer ?
#
loop_
_entity_poly.entity_id
_entity_poly.type
_entity_poly.pdbx_seq_one_letter_code
_entity_poly.pdbx_strand_id
1 'polypeptide(L)'
;MGRCFSVFTDGSRMNGRVGSAYVIFYGSDEIDFSMFRLSDNSSVFMAEVFAINKAVDEIIFRKIEYDDLITDSRSTLKSLYSLREKRCFINNIKRKVASYNGRINLKWVKAHEGTMGNERADFLAKLAIDKEEIDMYFGETKSENKLLAKNKMIQLWQNRRNSSKNGKLTRSFFGKVYLKRVTGDFLFESDLYRSWNI
;
A
#
# COMPACT_ATOMS: atom_id res chain seq x y z
N MET A 1 22.11 -29.59 8.77
CA MET A 1 20.87 -28.81 8.98
C MET A 1 19.90 -29.24 7.89
N GLY A 2 18.71 -29.73 8.25
CA GLY A 2 17.72 -30.14 7.26
C GLY A 2 17.33 -28.95 6.38
N ARG A 3 17.24 -29.17 5.07
CA ARG A 3 16.71 -28.16 4.14
C ARG A 3 15.25 -27.92 4.49
N CYS A 4 14.90 -26.68 4.81
CA CYS A 4 13.54 -26.25 5.10
C CYS A 4 13.02 -25.44 3.91
N PHE A 5 11.72 -25.48 3.69
CA PHE A 5 11.08 -24.59 2.75
C PHE A 5 10.98 -23.17 3.33
N SER A 6 11.03 -22.18 2.45
CA SER A 6 10.86 -20.77 2.80
C SER A 6 10.11 -20.07 1.68
N VAL A 7 9.05 -19.36 2.02
CA VAL A 7 8.21 -18.67 1.04
C VAL A 7 8.31 -17.18 1.27
N PHE A 8 8.74 -16.43 0.27
CA PHE A 8 8.84 -14.97 0.33
C PHE A 8 7.72 -14.35 -0.49
N THR A 9 7.20 -13.22 -0.03
CA THR A 9 6.11 -12.50 -0.70
C THR A 9 6.41 -11.02 -0.76
N ASP A 10 6.00 -10.39 -1.85
CA ASP A 10 6.08 -8.93 -2.00
C ASP A 10 4.93 -8.37 -2.86
N GLY A 11 4.62 -7.10 -2.64
CA GLY A 11 3.65 -6.32 -3.42
C GLY A 11 4.24 -4.99 -3.88
N SER A 12 4.20 -4.74 -5.19
CA SER A 12 4.78 -3.54 -5.78
C SER A 12 3.75 -2.68 -6.51
N ARG A 13 3.98 -1.36 -6.53
CA ARG A 13 3.19 -0.41 -7.32
C ARG A 13 4.11 0.60 -8.00
N MET A 14 4.01 0.68 -9.32
CA MET A 14 4.80 1.59 -10.15
C MET A 14 3.94 2.11 -11.30
N ASN A 15 4.05 3.41 -11.60
CA ASN A 15 3.34 4.07 -12.71
C ASN A 15 1.81 3.80 -12.73
N GLY A 16 1.19 3.75 -11.54
CA GLY A 16 -0.25 3.51 -11.40
C GLY A 16 -0.67 2.05 -11.49
N ARG A 17 0.22 1.15 -11.92
CA ARG A 17 -0.01 -0.29 -12.04
C ARG A 17 0.52 -1.04 -10.82
N VAL A 18 -0.06 -2.19 -10.54
CA VAL A 18 0.13 -2.95 -9.29
C VAL A 18 0.43 -4.41 -9.60
N GLY A 19 1.49 -4.92 -8.97
CA GLY A 19 1.96 -6.29 -9.07
C GLY A 19 2.13 -6.92 -7.70
N SER A 20 2.06 -8.25 -7.65
CA SER A 20 2.14 -9.05 -6.44
C SER A 20 2.81 -10.37 -6.77
N ALA A 21 3.68 -10.88 -5.91
CA ALA A 21 4.35 -12.14 -6.18
C ALA A 21 4.68 -12.92 -4.90
N TYR A 22 4.86 -14.21 -5.08
CA TYR A 22 5.55 -15.05 -4.10
C TYR A 22 6.62 -15.89 -4.79
N VAL A 23 7.61 -16.32 -4.02
CA VAL A 23 8.66 -17.25 -4.45
C VAL A 23 8.92 -18.26 -3.34
N ILE A 24 9.14 -19.51 -3.73
CA ILE A 24 9.38 -20.65 -2.84
C ILE A 24 10.82 -21.10 -3.01
N PHE A 25 11.51 -21.27 -1.89
CA PHE A 25 12.86 -21.80 -1.79
C PHE A 25 12.86 -23.11 -1.02
N TYR A 26 13.76 -24.02 -1.39
CA TYR A 26 14.14 -25.18 -0.57
C TYR A 26 15.64 -25.08 -0.24
N GLY A 27 15.97 -24.60 0.96
CA GLY A 27 17.33 -24.15 1.25
C GLY A 27 17.69 -22.90 0.45
N SER A 28 18.75 -22.97 -0.37
CA SER A 28 19.21 -21.87 -1.24
C SER A 28 18.60 -21.89 -2.63
N ASP A 29 17.90 -22.97 -2.98
CA ASP A 29 17.44 -23.22 -4.35
C ASP A 29 16.02 -22.67 -4.52
N GLU A 30 15.82 -21.77 -5.49
CA GLU A 30 14.49 -21.35 -5.93
C GLU A 30 13.83 -22.53 -6.63
N ILE A 31 12.70 -22.99 -6.10
CA ILE A 31 11.99 -24.16 -6.64
C ILE A 31 10.74 -23.77 -7.43
N ASP A 32 10.13 -22.64 -7.09
CA ASP A 32 8.93 -22.15 -7.77
C ASP A 32 8.64 -20.70 -7.46
N PHE A 33 7.83 -20.06 -8.30
CA PHE A 33 7.33 -18.72 -8.06
C PHE A 33 6.01 -18.48 -8.79
N SER A 34 5.28 -17.46 -8.37
CA SER A 34 4.16 -16.94 -9.15
C SER A 34 4.06 -15.43 -9.00
N MET A 35 3.63 -14.79 -10.08
CA MET A 35 3.50 -13.36 -10.17
C MET A 35 2.14 -12.98 -10.76
N PHE A 36 1.53 -11.95 -10.18
CA PHE A 36 0.15 -11.57 -10.40
C PHE A 36 0.01 -10.07 -10.61
N ARG A 37 -0.74 -9.71 -11.65
CA ARG A 37 -1.16 -8.37 -11.98
C ARG A 37 -2.49 -8.08 -11.29
N LEU A 38 -2.50 -7.08 -10.42
CA LEU A 38 -3.71 -6.61 -9.76
C LEU A 38 -4.33 -5.44 -10.53
N SER A 39 -5.59 -5.10 -10.27
CA SER A 39 -6.20 -3.90 -10.85
C SER A 39 -5.45 -2.62 -10.45
N ASP A 40 -5.41 -1.61 -11.33
CA ASP A 40 -4.64 -0.36 -11.15
C ASP A 40 -5.07 0.48 -9.95
N ASN A 41 -6.32 0.31 -9.53
CA ASN A 41 -6.84 0.93 -8.33
C ASN A 41 -6.35 0.25 -7.04
N SER A 42 -5.68 -0.89 -7.10
CA SER A 42 -5.22 -1.62 -5.91
C SER A 42 -4.13 -0.86 -5.15
N SER A 43 -4.16 -0.93 -3.83
CA SER A 43 -3.07 -0.39 -2.99
C SER A 43 -1.92 -1.40 -2.88
N VAL A 44 -0.71 -0.90 -2.59
CA VAL A 44 0.45 -1.75 -2.24
C VAL A 44 0.09 -2.69 -1.10
N PHE A 45 -0.60 -2.18 -0.07
CA PHE A 45 -1.09 -2.99 1.04
C PHE A 45 -1.95 -4.19 0.58
N MET A 46 -2.84 -4.00 -0.42
CA MET A 46 -3.65 -5.10 -0.93
C MET A 46 -2.82 -6.07 -1.78
N ALA A 47 -1.80 -5.60 -2.49
CA ALA A 47 -0.87 -6.45 -3.22
C ALA A 47 -0.08 -7.37 -2.27
N GLU A 48 0.40 -6.84 -1.15
CA GLU A 48 1.05 -7.61 -0.07
C GLU A 48 0.13 -8.67 0.53
N VAL A 49 -1.10 -8.26 0.90
CA VAL A 49 -2.11 -9.18 1.44
C VAL A 49 -2.46 -10.28 0.44
N PHE A 50 -2.53 -9.94 -0.86
CA PHE A 50 -2.83 -10.90 -1.91
C PHE A 50 -1.67 -11.87 -2.14
N ALA A 51 -0.42 -11.39 -2.11
CA ALA A 51 0.78 -12.22 -2.20
C ALA A 51 0.78 -13.30 -1.11
N ILE A 52 0.52 -12.89 0.14
CA ILE A 52 0.37 -13.82 1.27
C ILE A 52 -0.78 -14.80 1.07
N ASN A 53 -1.96 -14.34 0.59
CA ASN A 53 -3.05 -15.27 0.33
C ASN A 53 -2.64 -16.36 -0.67
N LYS A 54 -1.97 -15.98 -1.76
CA LYS A 54 -1.54 -16.93 -2.79
C LYS A 54 -0.44 -17.87 -2.30
N ALA A 55 0.51 -17.36 -1.52
CA ALA A 55 1.50 -18.19 -0.85
C ALA A 55 0.85 -19.20 0.10
N VAL A 56 -0.11 -18.79 0.93
CA VAL A 56 -0.85 -19.69 1.82
C VAL A 56 -1.61 -20.75 1.04
N ASP A 57 -2.28 -20.37 -0.05
CA ASP A 57 -2.98 -21.32 -0.92
C ASP A 57 -2.01 -22.39 -1.48
N GLU A 58 -0.81 -21.97 -1.89
CA GLU A 58 0.22 -22.86 -2.42
C GLU A 58 0.80 -23.81 -1.36
N ILE A 59 1.09 -23.29 -0.17
CA ILE A 59 1.58 -24.08 0.97
C ILE A 59 0.58 -25.19 1.33
N ILE A 60 -0.71 -24.83 1.41
CA ILE A 60 -1.79 -25.77 1.72
C ILE A 60 -1.92 -26.82 0.60
N PHE A 61 -1.87 -26.40 -0.66
CA PHE A 61 -1.98 -27.28 -1.82
C PHE A 61 -0.85 -28.31 -1.86
N ARG A 62 0.39 -27.88 -1.63
CA ARG A 62 1.59 -28.74 -1.63
C ARG A 62 1.78 -29.55 -0.35
N LYS A 63 0.98 -29.28 0.69
CA LYS A 63 1.10 -29.88 2.03
C LYS A 63 2.51 -29.74 2.61
N ILE A 64 3.11 -28.56 2.48
CA ILE A 64 4.45 -28.33 3.02
C ILE A 64 4.37 -28.34 4.56
N GLU A 65 5.15 -29.21 5.20
CA GLU A 65 5.01 -29.51 6.64
C GLU A 65 5.64 -28.44 7.56
N TYR A 66 6.57 -27.63 7.06
CA TYR A 66 7.21 -26.55 7.82
C TYR A 66 7.61 -25.38 6.91
N ASP A 67 6.90 -24.26 7.01
CA ASP A 67 7.20 -23.06 6.23
C ASP A 67 7.32 -21.80 7.07
N ASP A 68 8.40 -21.07 6.81
CA ASP A 68 8.48 -19.65 7.10
C ASP A 68 7.91 -18.89 5.91
N LEU A 69 6.76 -18.26 6.12
CA LEU A 69 6.16 -17.32 5.19
C LEU A 69 6.62 -15.90 5.54
N ILE A 70 7.51 -15.36 4.72
CA ILE A 70 8.33 -14.20 4.99
C ILE A 70 7.85 -13.02 4.14
N THR A 71 7.64 -11.87 4.79
CA THR A 71 7.25 -10.61 4.14
C THR A 71 7.96 -9.44 4.81
N ASP A 72 8.28 -8.39 4.07
CA ASP A 72 8.76 -7.14 4.64
C ASP A 72 7.64 -6.15 5.04
N SER A 73 6.39 -6.50 4.74
CA SER A 73 5.22 -5.67 5.00
C SER A 73 4.69 -5.79 6.44
N ARG A 74 5.27 -4.97 7.34
CA ARG A 74 4.79 -4.86 8.74
C ARG A 74 3.30 -4.56 8.85
N SER A 75 2.76 -3.76 7.94
CA SER A 75 1.33 -3.40 7.91
C SER A 75 0.43 -4.61 7.66
N THR A 76 0.87 -5.50 6.79
CA THR A 76 0.14 -6.71 6.42
C THR A 76 0.13 -7.69 7.58
N LEU A 77 1.29 -7.94 8.18
CA LEU A 77 1.41 -8.77 9.38
C LEU A 77 0.55 -8.22 10.53
N LYS A 78 0.61 -6.92 10.79
CA LYS A 78 -0.22 -6.27 11.82
C LYS A 78 -1.72 -6.51 11.59
N SER A 79 -2.17 -6.49 10.32
CA SER A 79 -3.56 -6.75 9.98
C SER A 79 -3.93 -8.23 10.16
N LEU A 80 -3.02 -9.15 9.82
CA LEU A 80 -3.19 -10.59 10.03
C LEU A 80 -3.24 -10.97 11.51
N TYR A 81 -2.45 -10.34 12.38
CA TYR A 81 -2.49 -10.57 13.83
C TYR A 81 -3.61 -9.83 14.55
N SER A 82 -4.22 -8.81 13.93
CA SER A 82 -5.26 -8.01 14.59
C SER A 82 -6.55 -8.79 14.83
N LEU A 83 -6.97 -8.93 16.09
CA LEU A 83 -8.29 -9.50 16.45
C LEU A 83 -9.47 -8.62 16.04
N ARG A 84 -9.23 -7.33 15.72
CA ARG A 84 -10.26 -6.34 15.35
C ARG A 84 -10.35 -6.10 13.85
N GLU A 85 -9.73 -6.97 13.04
CA GLU A 85 -9.78 -6.86 11.59
C GLU A 85 -11.20 -7.09 11.06
N LYS A 86 -11.71 -6.16 10.24
CA LYS A 86 -13.08 -6.21 9.70
C LYS A 86 -13.12 -6.66 8.25
N ARG A 87 -11.99 -6.60 7.53
CA ARG A 87 -11.92 -6.95 6.12
C ARG A 87 -12.05 -8.47 5.95
N CYS A 88 -13.11 -8.90 5.27
CA CYS A 88 -13.43 -10.30 5.04
C CYS A 88 -12.29 -11.07 4.36
N PHE A 89 -11.60 -10.44 3.40
CA PHE A 89 -10.48 -11.04 2.68
C PHE A 89 -9.33 -11.43 3.62
N ILE A 90 -8.92 -10.53 4.52
CA ILE A 90 -7.85 -10.80 5.49
C ILE A 90 -8.30 -11.86 6.50
N ASN A 91 -9.54 -11.78 6.99
CA ASN A 91 -10.08 -12.81 7.90
C ASN A 91 -10.18 -14.19 7.23
N ASN A 92 -10.36 -14.25 5.91
CA ASN A 92 -10.31 -15.51 5.17
C ASN A 92 -8.90 -16.11 5.19
N ILE A 93 -7.86 -15.31 4.98
CA ILE A 93 -6.46 -15.74 5.09
C ILE A 93 -6.19 -16.30 6.50
N LYS A 94 -6.62 -15.59 7.55
CA LYS A 94 -6.47 -16.06 8.94
C LYS A 94 -7.11 -17.42 9.15
N ARG A 95 -8.32 -17.63 8.61
CA ARG A 95 -9.01 -18.93 8.71
C ARG A 95 -8.24 -20.03 7.98
N LYS A 96 -7.76 -19.77 6.76
CA LYS A 96 -6.95 -20.74 5.99
C LYS A 96 -5.72 -21.17 6.79
N VAL A 97 -4.97 -20.20 7.32
CA VAL A 97 -3.79 -20.45 8.16
C VAL A 97 -4.15 -21.24 9.42
N ALA A 98 -5.25 -20.89 10.10
CA ALA A 98 -5.68 -21.57 11.32
C ALA A 98 -6.27 -22.97 11.08
N SER A 99 -6.87 -23.23 9.92
CA SER A 99 -7.44 -24.53 9.56
C SER A 99 -6.43 -25.52 8.99
N TYR A 100 -5.25 -25.06 8.61
CA TYR A 100 -4.22 -25.91 8.06
C TYR A 100 -3.55 -26.72 9.18
N ASN A 101 -3.50 -28.05 9.02
CA ASN A 101 -2.88 -28.95 10.01
C ASN A 101 -1.35 -28.84 10.07
N GLY A 102 -0.71 -28.30 9.03
CA GLY A 102 0.73 -28.03 9.03
C GLY A 102 1.09 -26.72 9.74
N ARG A 103 2.36 -26.35 9.69
CA ARG A 103 2.86 -25.13 10.36
C ARG A 103 3.23 -24.04 9.36
N ILE A 104 2.48 -22.94 9.40
CA ILE A 104 2.79 -21.69 8.67
C ILE A 104 3.24 -20.64 9.67
N ASN A 105 4.53 -20.30 9.68
CA ASN A 105 5.07 -19.23 10.51
C ASN A 105 5.18 -17.94 9.70
N LEU A 106 4.34 -16.96 10.00
CA LEU A 106 4.47 -15.62 9.43
C LEU A 106 5.68 -14.90 10.06
N LYS A 107 6.64 -14.50 9.24
CA LYS A 107 7.86 -13.79 9.68
C LYS A 107 8.01 -12.46 8.97
N TRP A 108 8.58 -11.50 9.70
CA TRP A 108 8.96 -10.21 9.17
C TRP A 108 10.45 -10.17 8.86
N VAL A 109 10.81 -9.63 7.70
CA VAL A 109 12.19 -9.24 7.36
C VAL A 109 12.25 -7.78 7.00
N LYS A 110 13.43 -7.18 7.08
CA LYS A 110 13.58 -5.79 6.67
C LYS A 110 13.76 -5.72 5.14
N ALA A 111 13.05 -4.79 4.52
CA ALA A 111 13.16 -4.51 3.10
C ALA A 111 14.60 -4.06 2.75
N HIS A 112 15.10 -4.50 1.60
CA HIS A 112 16.37 -4.07 1.00
C HIS A 112 17.63 -4.28 1.86
N GLU A 113 17.67 -5.36 2.65
CA GLU A 113 18.86 -5.75 3.42
C GLU A 113 19.60 -6.97 2.86
N GLY A 114 19.48 -7.28 1.56
CA GLY A 114 20.26 -8.38 0.96
C GLY A 114 19.67 -9.78 1.20
N THR A 115 18.42 -9.89 1.66
CA THR A 115 17.76 -11.20 1.77
C THR A 115 17.35 -11.66 0.38
N MET A 116 18.10 -12.62 -0.19
CA MET A 116 17.91 -13.10 -1.56
C MET A 116 16.44 -13.39 -1.92
N GLY A 117 15.71 -14.10 -1.05
CA GLY A 117 14.29 -14.42 -1.30
C GLY A 117 13.38 -13.19 -1.32
N ASN A 118 13.65 -12.18 -0.47
CA ASN A 118 12.88 -10.93 -0.44
C ASN A 118 13.14 -10.09 -1.70
N GLU A 119 14.40 -9.97 -2.10
CA GLU A 119 14.77 -9.24 -3.32
C GLU A 119 14.20 -9.92 -4.57
N ARG A 120 14.17 -11.25 -4.58
CA ARG A 120 13.54 -12.01 -5.64
C ARG A 120 12.04 -11.81 -5.70
N ALA A 121 11.34 -11.81 -4.56
CA ALA A 121 9.92 -11.52 -4.50
C ALA A 121 9.60 -10.11 -5.02
N ASP A 122 10.37 -9.09 -4.60
CA ASP A 122 10.24 -7.70 -5.06
C ASP A 122 10.48 -7.56 -6.57
N PHE A 123 11.51 -8.24 -7.09
CA PHE A 123 11.76 -8.29 -8.52
C PHE A 123 10.57 -8.90 -9.28
N LEU A 124 10.02 -10.02 -8.81
CA LEU A 124 8.87 -10.67 -9.45
C LEU A 124 7.60 -9.82 -9.36
N ALA A 125 7.36 -9.15 -8.23
CA ALA A 125 6.23 -8.25 -8.07
C ALA A 125 6.33 -7.05 -9.04
N LYS A 126 7.55 -6.53 -9.26
CA LYS A 126 7.82 -5.50 -10.27
C LYS A 126 7.63 -6.01 -11.70
N LEU A 127 8.08 -7.22 -12.02
CA LEU A 127 7.81 -7.82 -13.34
C LEU A 127 6.32 -8.04 -13.58
N ALA A 128 5.56 -8.40 -12.54
CA ALA A 128 4.12 -8.63 -12.64
C ALA A 128 3.36 -7.39 -13.11
N ILE A 129 3.91 -6.19 -12.86
CA ILE A 129 3.32 -4.91 -13.27
C ILE A 129 3.18 -4.82 -14.80
N ASP A 130 4.11 -5.41 -15.55
CA ASP A 130 4.16 -5.27 -17.00
C ASP A 130 3.15 -6.17 -17.73
N LYS A 131 2.62 -7.22 -17.06
CA LYS A 131 1.56 -8.09 -17.61
C LYS A 131 0.36 -7.25 -18.09
N GLU A 132 -0.11 -7.53 -19.30
CA GLU A 132 -1.28 -6.84 -19.88
C GLU A 132 -2.57 -7.22 -19.16
N GLU A 133 -2.77 -8.52 -18.92
CA GLU A 133 -3.96 -9.05 -18.28
C GLU A 133 -3.95 -8.86 -16.76
N ILE A 134 -5.10 -8.50 -16.20
CA ILE A 134 -5.30 -8.37 -14.75
C ILE A 134 -5.76 -9.72 -14.20
N ASP A 135 -4.95 -10.33 -13.33
CA ASP A 135 -5.26 -11.60 -12.66
C ASP A 135 -6.26 -11.43 -11.51
N MET A 136 -6.28 -10.27 -10.86
CA MET A 136 -7.13 -10.03 -9.69
C MET A 136 -7.64 -8.58 -9.63
N TYR A 137 -8.96 -8.44 -9.53
CA TYR A 137 -9.61 -7.15 -9.34
C TYR A 137 -9.98 -6.93 -7.88
N PHE A 138 -9.47 -5.85 -7.29
CA PHE A 138 -9.98 -5.33 -6.02
C PHE A 138 -10.85 -4.11 -6.30
N GLY A 139 -12.06 -4.11 -5.73
CA GLY A 139 -12.94 -2.93 -5.78
C GLY A 139 -12.28 -1.72 -5.13
N GLU A 140 -12.64 -0.53 -5.60
CA GLU A 140 -12.12 0.72 -5.02
C GLU A 140 -12.40 0.77 -3.52
N THR A 141 -11.37 1.07 -2.74
CA THR A 141 -11.57 1.28 -1.31
C THR A 141 -12.32 2.60 -1.08
N LYS A 142 -13.13 2.66 -0.01
CA LYS A 142 -13.79 3.91 0.42
C LYS A 142 -12.78 5.06 0.59
N SER A 143 -11.56 4.74 1.00
CA SER A 143 -10.47 5.70 1.17
C SER A 143 -9.99 6.29 -0.16
N GLU A 144 -9.83 5.46 -1.19
CA GLU A 144 -9.46 5.89 -2.54
C GLU A 144 -10.56 6.76 -3.16
N ASN A 145 -11.82 6.35 -3.03
CA ASN A 145 -12.95 7.15 -3.53
C ASN A 145 -13.05 8.50 -2.83
N LYS A 146 -12.78 8.53 -1.52
CA LYS A 146 -12.69 9.78 -0.77
C LYS A 146 -11.52 10.65 -1.23
N LEU A 147 -10.36 10.05 -1.55
CA LEU A 147 -9.19 10.78 -2.03
C LEU A 147 -9.43 11.35 -3.44
N LEU A 148 -9.98 10.56 -4.36
CA LEU A 148 -10.34 10.99 -5.71
C LEU A 148 -11.35 12.13 -5.69
N ALA A 149 -12.42 11.99 -4.89
CA ALA A 149 -13.41 13.05 -4.72
C ALA A 149 -12.78 14.34 -4.18
N LYS A 150 -11.89 14.25 -3.19
CA LYS A 150 -11.14 15.39 -2.65
C LYS A 150 -10.27 16.06 -3.71
N ASN A 151 -9.50 15.29 -4.48
CA ASN A 151 -8.62 15.81 -5.52
C ASN A 151 -9.42 16.50 -6.62
N LYS A 152 -10.53 15.90 -7.06
CA LYS A 152 -11.44 16.48 -8.06
C LYS A 152 -12.05 17.79 -7.55
N MET A 153 -12.47 17.82 -6.28
CA MET A 153 -13.01 19.03 -5.65
C MET A 153 -11.97 20.17 -5.60
N ILE A 154 -10.72 19.88 -5.22
CA ILE A 154 -9.63 20.85 -5.21
C ILE A 154 -9.38 21.42 -6.61
N GLN A 155 -9.31 20.56 -7.62
CA GLN A 155 -9.07 20.95 -9.01
C GLN A 155 -10.20 21.84 -9.54
N LEU A 156 -11.45 21.45 -9.34
CA LEU A 156 -12.61 22.26 -9.75
C LEU A 156 -12.63 23.62 -9.04
N TRP A 157 -12.30 23.66 -7.75
CA TRP A 157 -12.25 24.92 -7.01
C TRP A 157 -11.11 25.82 -7.49
N GLN A 158 -9.92 25.26 -7.75
CA GLN A 158 -8.81 26.01 -8.32
C GLN A 158 -9.15 26.57 -9.69
N ASN A 159 -9.77 25.78 -10.57
CA ASN A 159 -10.19 26.24 -11.90
C ASN A 159 -11.19 27.38 -11.82
N ARG A 160 -12.22 27.25 -10.96
CA ARG A 160 -13.20 28.31 -10.72
C ARG A 160 -12.54 29.60 -10.20
N ARG A 161 -11.56 29.47 -9.31
CA ARG A 161 -10.82 30.60 -8.74
C ARG A 161 -9.93 31.27 -9.78
N ASN A 162 -9.26 30.50 -10.63
CA ASN A 162 -8.42 31.01 -11.71
C ASN A 162 -9.25 31.82 -12.71
N SER A 163 -10.43 31.34 -13.09
CA SER A 163 -11.35 32.01 -14.03
C SER A 163 -12.12 33.18 -13.43
N SER A 164 -12.05 33.40 -12.11
CA SER A 164 -12.77 34.51 -11.45
C SER A 164 -12.09 35.85 -11.69
N LYS A 165 -12.88 36.91 -11.91
CA LYS A 165 -12.38 38.30 -11.95
C LYS A 165 -12.07 38.88 -10.56
N ASN A 166 -12.57 38.24 -9.50
CA ASN A 166 -12.47 38.68 -8.11
C ASN A 166 -11.30 37.99 -7.37
N GLY A 167 -10.90 38.54 -6.22
CA GLY A 167 -9.91 37.90 -5.34
C GLY A 167 -8.48 37.86 -5.90
N LYS A 168 -8.09 38.87 -6.70
CA LYS A 168 -6.71 39.00 -7.22
C LYS A 168 -5.68 39.14 -6.10
N LEU A 169 -5.96 39.99 -5.11
CA LEU A 169 -5.07 40.19 -3.95
C LEU A 169 -4.91 38.91 -3.14
N THR A 170 -5.99 38.20 -2.81
CA THR A 170 -5.89 36.92 -2.09
C THR A 170 -5.16 35.84 -2.92
N ARG A 171 -5.19 35.92 -4.26
CA ARG A 171 -4.43 35.03 -5.16
C ARG A 171 -2.93 35.28 -5.13
N SER A 172 -2.49 36.52 -4.96
CA SER A 172 -1.05 36.81 -4.86
C SER A 172 -0.45 36.21 -3.60
N PHE A 173 -1.19 36.23 -2.48
CA PHE A 173 -0.73 35.60 -1.23
C PHE A 173 -0.92 34.08 -1.20
N PHE A 174 -2.03 33.57 -1.75
CA PHE A 174 -2.34 32.14 -1.75
C PHE A 174 -2.64 31.65 -3.17
N GLY A 175 -1.59 31.32 -3.93
CA GLY A 175 -1.72 30.93 -5.34
C GLY A 175 -2.46 29.61 -5.56
N LYS A 176 -2.37 28.68 -4.61
CA LYS A 176 -3.00 27.35 -4.68
C LYS A 176 -4.07 27.17 -3.60
N VAL A 177 -5.10 26.42 -3.98
CA VAL A 177 -6.16 25.92 -3.13
C VAL A 177 -5.64 24.77 -2.28
N TYR A 178 -5.93 24.81 -0.97
CA TYR A 178 -5.61 23.72 -0.03
C TYR A 178 -6.84 23.37 0.82
N LEU A 179 -6.92 22.11 1.25
CA LEU A 179 -7.94 21.64 2.20
C LEU A 179 -7.60 21.97 3.66
N LYS A 180 -6.32 22.21 3.95
CA LYS A 180 -5.89 22.69 5.26
C LYS A 180 -6.30 24.15 5.39
N ARG A 181 -7.00 24.48 6.46
CA ARG A 181 -7.23 25.88 6.85
C ARG A 181 -5.87 26.52 7.07
N VAL A 182 -5.67 27.69 6.48
CA VAL A 182 -4.58 28.57 6.91
C VAL A 182 -5.04 29.16 8.24
N THR A 183 -4.51 28.64 9.35
CA THR A 183 -4.59 29.32 10.64
C THR A 183 -3.50 30.37 10.64
N GLY A 184 -3.87 31.62 10.39
CA GLY A 184 -3.00 32.75 10.65
C GLY A 184 -3.39 33.33 12.00
N ASP A 185 -2.43 33.40 12.92
CA ASP A 185 -2.53 34.32 14.06
C ASP A 185 -2.35 35.73 13.48
N PHE A 186 -3.44 36.29 12.95
CA PHE A 186 -3.47 37.67 12.50
C PHE A 186 -3.47 38.56 13.75
N LEU A 187 -2.30 38.81 14.32
CA LEU A 187 -2.10 39.97 15.17
C LEU A 187 -2.25 41.20 14.27
N PHE A 188 -3.40 41.87 14.39
CA PHE A 188 -3.54 43.24 13.91
C PHE A 188 -2.69 44.10 14.84
N GLU A 189 -1.48 44.47 14.41
CA GLU A 189 -0.75 45.59 15.02
C GLU A 189 -1.58 46.86 14.81
N SER A 190 -2.28 47.27 15.86
CA SER A 190 -2.91 48.57 15.96
C SER A 190 -1.86 49.61 16.35
N ASP A 191 -0.93 49.93 15.44
CA ASP A 191 -0.01 51.05 15.60
C ASP A 191 -0.45 52.22 14.71
N LEU A 192 -1.51 52.89 15.16
CA LEU A 192 -1.85 54.25 14.77
C LEU A 192 -2.17 55.05 16.05
N TYR A 193 -1.15 55.24 16.87
CA TYR A 193 -1.10 56.34 17.82
C TYR A 193 0.27 57.03 17.73
N ARG A 194 0.22 58.36 17.60
CA ARG A 194 1.29 59.37 17.68
C ARG A 194 1.99 59.76 16.37
N SER A 195 1.50 60.83 15.73
CA SER A 195 2.05 62.17 15.99
C SER A 195 1.34 63.23 15.15
N TRP A 196 0.65 64.16 15.83
CA TRP A 196 0.43 65.51 15.33
C TRP A 196 1.17 66.43 16.31
N ASN A 197 2.31 66.97 15.86
CA ASN A 197 2.94 68.16 16.41
C ASN A 197 2.56 69.31 15.47
N ILE A 198 1.69 70.23 15.91
CA ILE A 198 1.94 71.68 16.05
C ILE A 198 1.02 72.16 17.18
#